data_AF-A0A840Y3H9-F1
#
_entry.id   AF-A0A840Y3H9-F1
#
_cell.length_a   1.000
_cell.length_b   1.000
_cell.length_c   1.000
_cell.angle_alpha   90.00
_cell.angle_beta   90.00
_cell.angle_gamma   90.00
#
_symmetry.space_group_name_H-M   'P 1'
#
loop_
_entity.id
_entity.type
_entity.pdbx_description
1 polymer ?
#
loop_
_entity_poly.entity_id
_entity_poly.type
_entity_poly.pdbx_seq_one_letter_code
_entity_poly.pdbx_strand_id
1 'polypeptide(L)'
;MNSTPQNAVLTAVDELHGVLSLAEALLLAGRQLDLQGLDAEVASICDAVRHLSPEEARAARPALTTLLAMVDGLHARLSGRAA
;
A
#
# COMPACT_ATOMS: atom_id res chain seq x y z
N MET A 1 -6.77 -25.09 -3.74
CA MET A 1 -6.63 -23.77 -4.36
C MET A 1 -5.20 -23.32 -4.07
N ASN A 2 -4.31 -23.42 -5.06
CA ASN A 2 -2.89 -23.19 -4.84
C ASN A 2 -2.65 -21.68 -4.81
N SER A 3 -2.65 -21.09 -3.62
CA SER A 3 -2.26 -19.70 -3.40
C SER A 3 -0.78 -19.55 -3.74
N THR A 4 -0.47 -19.11 -4.95
CA THR A 4 0.90 -18.75 -5.30
C THR A 4 1.35 -17.57 -4.43
N PRO A 5 2.63 -17.49 -4.03
CA PRO A 5 3.18 -16.37 -3.25
C PRO A 5 2.84 -15.00 -3.85
N GLN A 6 2.79 -14.93 -5.18
CA GLN A 6 2.35 -13.76 -5.93
C GLN A 6 0.90 -13.34 -5.60
N ASN A 7 -0.05 -14.27 -5.54
CA ASN A 7 -1.44 -13.94 -5.22
C ASN A 7 -1.57 -13.38 -3.81
N ALA A 8 -0.81 -13.90 -2.84
CA ALA A 8 -0.81 -13.36 -1.48
C ALA A 8 -0.32 -11.90 -1.45
N VAL A 9 0.73 -11.58 -2.20
CA VAL A 9 1.22 -10.19 -2.35
C VAL A 9 0.16 -9.30 -3.02
N LEU A 10 -0.47 -9.77 -4.10
CA LEU A 10 -1.48 -8.98 -4.80
C LEU A 10 -2.72 -8.72 -3.93
N THR A 11 -3.16 -9.70 -3.15
CA THR A 11 -4.26 -9.53 -2.19
C THR A 11 -3.91 -8.52 -1.12
N ALA A 12 -2.73 -8.61 -0.51
CA ALA A 12 -2.29 -7.64 0.50
C ALA A 12 -2.17 -6.22 -0.06
N VAL A 13 -1.69 -6.09 -1.31
CA VAL A 13 -1.64 -4.78 -2.00
C VAL A 13 -3.04 -4.22 -2.26
N ASP A 14 -4.01 -5.05 -2.65
CA ASP A 14 -5.40 -4.64 -2.90
C ASP A 14 -6.11 -4.21 -1.60
N GLU A 15 -5.92 -4.96 -0.52
CA GLU A 15 -6.42 -4.59 0.81
C GLU A 15 -5.85 -3.23 1.24
N LEU A 16 -4.53 -3.04 1.10
CA LEU A 16 -3.90 -1.78 1.48
C LEU A 16 -4.30 -0.61 0.58
N HIS A 17 -4.53 -0.87 -0.71
CA HIS A 17 -5.09 0.12 -1.64
C HIS A 17 -6.47 0.60 -1.16
N GLY A 18 -7.33 -0.31 -0.69
CA GLY A 18 -8.64 0.03 -0.12
C GLY A 18 -8.53 0.93 1.12
N VAL A 19 -7.61 0.59 2.03
CA VAL A 19 -7.34 1.38 3.24
C VAL A 19 -6.84 2.78 2.90
N LEU A 20 -5.86 2.90 2.00
CA LEU A 20 -5.31 4.18 1.60
C LEU A 20 -6.33 5.05 0.85
N SER A 21 -7.18 4.44 0.03
CA SER A 21 -8.29 5.15 -0.65
C SER A 21 -9.28 5.73 0.36
N LEU A 22 -9.64 4.96 1.39
CA LEU A 22 -10.50 5.43 2.47
C LEU A 22 -9.83 6.54 3.29
N ALA A 23 -8.54 6.38 3.60
CA ALA A 23 -7.76 7.38 4.32
C ALA A 23 -7.73 8.70 3.55
N GLU A 24 -7.48 8.67 2.24
CA GLU A 24 -7.53 9.84 1.37
C GLU A 24 -8.90 10.53 1.41
N ALA A 25 -10.00 9.77 1.29
CA ALA A 25 -11.35 10.32 1.36
C ALA A 25 -11.65 10.99 2.71
N LEU A 26 -11.23 10.37 3.81
CA LEU A 26 -11.37 10.92 5.17
C LEU A 26 -10.54 12.20 5.35
N LEU A 27 -9.33 12.24 4.81
CA LEU A 27 -8.47 13.42 4.83
C LEU A 27 -9.10 14.58 4.04
N LEU A 28 -9.65 14.31 2.86
CA LEU A 28 -10.37 15.29 2.04
C LEU A 28 -11.64 15.80 2.75
N ALA A 29 -12.29 14.96 3.56
CA ALA A 29 -13.40 15.35 4.43
C ALA A 29 -12.95 16.13 5.68
N GLY A 30 -11.66 16.46 5.81
CA GLY A 30 -11.10 17.26 6.91
C GLY A 30 -10.91 16.48 8.20
N ARG A 31 -11.11 15.16 8.20
CA ARG A 31 -10.91 14.30 9.38
C ARG A 31 -9.42 14.13 9.67
N GLN A 32 -9.10 13.91 10.94
CA GLN A 32 -7.77 13.44 11.32
C GLN A 32 -7.66 11.96 11.03
N LEU A 33 -6.51 11.55 10.52
CA LEU A 33 -6.17 10.16 10.28
C LEU A 33 -5.20 9.70 11.35
N ASP A 34 -5.46 8.53 11.90
CA ASP A 34 -4.45 7.74 12.59
C ASP A 34 -3.93 6.69 11.61
N LEU A 35 -2.64 6.77 11.28
CA LEU A 35 -1.96 5.84 10.37
C LEU A 35 -1.03 4.89 11.14
N GLN A 36 -1.23 4.75 12.46
CA GLN A 36 -0.52 3.74 13.23
C GLN A 36 -0.69 2.35 12.61
N GLY A 37 0.41 1.62 12.50
CA GLY A 37 0.43 0.26 11.94
C GLY A 37 0.64 0.20 10.42
N LEU A 38 0.49 1.31 9.69
CA LEU A 38 0.70 1.34 8.23
C LEU A 38 2.13 0.89 7.86
N ASP A 39 3.15 1.33 8.60
CA ASP A 39 4.54 0.94 8.36
C ASP A 39 4.75 -0.58 8.52
N ALA A 40 4.06 -1.21 9.46
CA ALA A 40 4.16 -2.65 9.70
C ALA A 40 3.50 -3.46 8.57
N GLU A 41 2.33 -3.00 8.09
CA GLU A 41 1.65 -3.61 6.94
C GLU A 41 2.49 -3.48 5.65
N VAL A 42 3.06 -2.29 5.40
CA VAL A 42 3.95 -2.07 4.25
C VAL A 42 5.22 -2.93 4.38
N ALA A 43 5.81 -3.04 5.56
CA ALA A 43 6.99 -3.89 5.79
C ALA A 43 6.68 -5.37 5.50
N SER A 44 5.50 -5.86 5.91
CA SER A 44 5.03 -7.21 5.62
C SER A 44 4.93 -7.48 4.11
N ILE A 45 4.36 -6.53 3.35
CA ILE A 45 4.30 -6.62 1.88
C ILE A 45 5.71 -6.61 1.28
N CYS A 46 6.60 -5.72 1.73
CA CYS A 46 7.97 -5.66 1.25
C CYS A 46 8.71 -6.97 1.49
N ASP A 47 8.55 -7.60 2.65
CA ASP A 47 9.18 -8.87 2.97
C ASP A 47 8.59 -10.03 2.15
N ALA A 48 7.27 -10.07 1.95
CA ALA A 48 6.63 -11.05 1.06
C ALA A 48 7.14 -10.95 -0.38
N VAL A 49 7.39 -9.73 -0.89
CA VAL A 49 7.97 -9.50 -2.22
C VAL A 49 9.38 -10.08 -2.35
N ARG A 50 10.19 -10.09 -1.28
CA ARG A 50 11.56 -10.69 -1.32
C ARG A 50 11.54 -12.19 -1.56
N HIS A 51 10.42 -12.85 -1.30
CA HIS A 51 10.24 -14.29 -1.50
C HIS A 51 9.69 -14.65 -2.88
N LEU A 52 9.37 -13.67 -3.72
CA LEU A 52 8.91 -13.90 -5.09
C LEU A 52 10.06 -14.28 -6.02
N SER A 53 9.77 -15.15 -6.99
CA SER A 53 10.67 -15.34 -8.12
C SER A 53 10.73 -14.07 -8.99
N PRO A 54 11.77 -13.89 -9.83
CA PRO A 54 11.88 -12.72 -10.71
C PRO A 54 10.72 -12.53 -11.68
N GLU A 55 10.01 -13.60 -12.06
CA GLU A 55 8.83 -13.53 -12.93
C GLU A 55 7.61 -13.01 -12.15
N GLU A 56 7.35 -13.59 -10.98
CA GLU A 56 6.28 -13.16 -10.08
C GLU A 56 6.47 -11.70 -9.61
N ALA A 57 7.71 -11.33 -9.30
CA ALA A 57 8.06 -9.96 -8.90
C ALA A 57 7.82 -8.95 -10.04
N ARG A 58 8.15 -9.30 -11.28
CA ARG A 58 7.86 -8.44 -12.45
C ARG A 58 6.36 -8.24 -12.63
N ALA A 59 5.57 -9.29 -12.42
CA ALA A 59 4.12 -9.22 -12.53
C ALA A 59 3.46 -8.45 -11.36
N ALA A 60 4.04 -8.47 -10.16
CA ALA A 60 3.56 -7.68 -9.01
C ALA A 60 3.98 -6.20 -9.06
N ARG A 61 5.02 -5.86 -9.83
CA ARG A 61 5.60 -4.52 -9.91
C ARG A 61 4.61 -3.38 -10.22
N PRO A 62 3.66 -3.51 -11.16
CA PRO A 62 2.69 -2.44 -11.42
C PRO A 62 1.85 -2.11 -10.19
N ALA A 63 1.35 -3.14 -9.48
CA ALA A 63 0.53 -2.97 -8.29
C ALA A 63 1.32 -2.29 -7.15
N LEU A 64 2.57 -2.70 -6.93
CA LEU A 64 3.46 -2.07 -5.95
C LEU A 64 3.78 -0.61 -6.29
N THR A 65 3.89 -0.28 -7.57
CA THR A 65 4.17 1.10 -8.03
C THR A 65 2.96 2.00 -7.77
N THR A 66 1.75 1.51 -8.03
CA THR A 66 0.51 2.22 -7.70
C THR A 66 0.40 2.46 -6.20
N LEU A 67 0.67 1.44 -5.39
CA LEU A 67 0.63 1.54 -3.94
C LEU A 67 1.60 2.61 -3.42
N LEU A 68 2.83 2.65 -3.92
CA LEU A 68 3.81 3.67 -3.56
C LEU A 68 3.31 5.09 -3.89
N ALA A 69 2.77 5.30 -5.09
CA ALA A 69 2.25 6.60 -5.51
C ALA A 69 1.11 7.10 -4.61
N MET A 70 0.26 6.20 -4.10
CA MET A 70 -0.80 6.56 -3.16
C MET A 70 -0.25 6.97 -1.80
N VAL A 71 0.73 6.24 -1.26
CA VAL A 71 1.40 6.58 0.00
C VAL A 71 2.08 7.94 -0.12
N ASP A 72 2.81 8.18 -1.21
CA ASP A 72 3.47 9.46 -1.48
C ASP A 72 2.45 10.61 -1.59
N GLY A 73 1.34 10.38 -2.28
CA GLY A 73 0.25 11.36 -2.41
C GLY A 73 -0.42 11.69 -1.06
N LEU A 74 -0.62 10.67 -0.21
CA LEU A 74 -1.16 10.86 1.14
C LEU A 74 -0.16 11.63 2.02
N HIS A 75 1.12 11.28 1.96
CA HIS A 75 2.19 11.96 2.68
C HIS A 75 2.27 13.44 2.29
N ALA A 76 2.27 13.76 0.99
CA ALA A 76 2.32 15.14 0.50
C ALA A 76 1.15 15.99 1.04
N ARG A 77 -0.07 15.42 1.11
CA ARG A 77 -1.24 16.12 1.65
C ARG A 77 -1.18 16.32 3.16
N LEU A 78 -0.68 15.33 3.90
CA LEU A 78 -0.50 15.44 5.34
C LEU A 78 0.55 16.49 5.69
N SER A 79 1.68 16.47 4.98
CA SER A 79 2.77 17.45 5.15
C SER A 79 2.36 18.85 4.69
N GLY A 80 1.56 18.97 3.63
CA GLY A 80 1.05 20.26 3.14
C GLY A 80 0.00 20.92 4.03
N ARG A 81 -0.67 20.16 4.91
CA ARG A 81 -1.66 20.67 5.87
C ARG A 81 -1.05 21.14 7.20
N ALA A 82 0.25 20.93 7.38
CA ALA A 82 1.02 21.38 8.54
C ALA A 82 1.65 22.78 8.35
N ALA A 83 1.41 23.45 7.21
CA ALA A 83 1.84 24.81 6.90
C ALA A 83 0.63 25.76 6.86
#